data_AF-A0A3P6P044-F1
#
_entry.id   AF-A0A3P6P044-F1
#
_cell.length_a   1.000
_cell.length_b   1.000
_cell.length_c   1.000
_cell.angle_alpha   90.00
_cell.angle_beta   90.00
_cell.angle_gamma   90.00
#
_symmetry.space_group_name_H-M   'P 1'
#
loop_
_entity.id
_entity.type
_entity.pdbx_description
1 polymer ?
#
loop_
_entity_poly.entity_id
_entity_poly.type
_entity_poly.pdbx_seq_one_letter_code
_entity_poly.pdbx_strand_id
1 'polypeptide(L)' 'MYIVYKNSRGKYFHYPILERYDENLKTSLLYVDYGDDRCAEFMRLGALIKYYCERVHTKTKLNFSTYASLHSYSQ' A
#
# COMPACT_ATOMS: atom_id res chain seq x y z
N MET A 1 -1.13 -8.66 1.59
CA MET A 1 -0.93 -7.48 2.47
C MET A 1 -1.81 -6.34 1.96
N TYR A 2 -2.22 -5.36 2.77
CA TYR A 2 -3.15 -4.31 2.33
C TYR A 2 -2.72 -2.89 2.74
N ILE A 3 -3.04 -1.92 1.88
CA ILE A 3 -3.18 -0.52 2.28
C ILE A 3 -4.64 -0.30 2.68
N VAL A 4 -4.86 0.27 3.86
CA VAL A 4 -6.20 0.59 4.36
C VAL A 4 -6.40 2.10 4.36
N TYR A 5 -7.39 2.56 3.59
CA TYR A 5 -7.76 3.97 3.47
C TYR A 5 -9.08 4.20 4.21
N LYS A 6 -9.14 5.21 5.10
CA LYS A 6 -10.39 5.66 5.73
C LYS A 6 -10.85 6.97 5.09
N ASN A 7 -12.00 6.97 4.43
CA ASN A 7 -12.53 8.19 3.83
C ASN A 7 -13.10 9.17 4.88
N SER A 8 -13.44 10.39 4.45
CA SER A 8 -14.02 11.42 5.30
C SER A 8 -15.37 11.03 5.94
N ARG A 9 -16.05 10.02 5.39
CA ARG A 9 -17.29 9.45 5.92
C ARG A 9 -17.06 8.30 6.90
N GLY A 10 -15.81 8.02 7.24
CA GLY A 10 -15.42 6.95 8.15
C GLY A 10 -15.47 5.53 7.56
N LYS A 11 -15.68 5.38 6.25
CA LYS A 11 -15.64 4.07 5.58
C LYS A 11 -14.20 3.66 5.31
N TYR A 12 -13.90 2.39 5.55
CA TYR A 12 -12.61 1.77 5.28
C TYR A 12 -12.63 1.08 3.92
N PHE A 13 -11.55 1.28 3.16
CA PHE A 13 -11.28 0.64 1.87
C PHE A 13 -9.96 -0.08 1.97
N HIS A 14 -9.92 -1.31 1.49
CA HIS A 14 -8.76 -2.18 1.57
C HIS A 14 -8.25 -2.43 0.16
N TYR A 15 -7.05 -1.94 -0.12
CA TYR A 15 -6.39 -2.12 -1.41
C TYR A 15 -5.27 -3.14 -1.28
N PRO A 16 -5.31 -4.26 -2.02
CA PRO A 16 -4.28 -5.28 -1.90
C PRO A 16 -2.94 -4.75 -2.43
N ILE A 17 -1.89 -5.10 -1.71
CA ILE A 17 -0.51 -4.95 -2.15
C ILE A 17 -0.13 -6.27 -2.80
N LEU A 18 0.19 -6.20 -4.08
CA LEU A 18 0.59 -7.31 -4.92
C LEU A 18 2.06 -7.21 -5.27
N GLU A 19 2.62 -8.32 -5.72
CA GLU A 19 3.99 -8.45 -6.17
C GLU A 19 3.98 -8.93 -7.62
N ARG A 20 4.80 -8.32 -8.46
CA ARG A 20 5.10 -8.84 -9.81
C ARG A 20 6.60 -8.90 -10.00
N TYR A 21 7.06 -9.95 -10.67
CA TYR A 21 8.44 -10.02 -11.11
C TYR A 21 8.62 -9.11 -12.34
N ASP A 22 9.60 -8.22 -12.29
CA ASP A 22 9.97 -7.39 -13.42
C ASP A 22 11.19 -7.98 -14.12
N GLU A 23 10.99 -8.41 -15.37
CA GLU A 23 12.03 -9.07 -16.16
C GLU A 23 13.19 -8.14 -16.54
N ASN A 24 12.94 -6.83 -16.64
CA ASN A 24 13.97 -5.86 -17.02
C ASN A 24 14.89 -5.56 -15.83
N LEU A 25 14.30 -5.46 -14.63
CA LEU A 25 15.02 -5.17 -13.39
C LEU A 25 15.48 -6.43 -12.66
N LYS A 26 15.07 -7.62 -13.12
CA LYS A 26 15.36 -8.94 -12.54
C LYS A 26 15.05 -9.00 -11.04
N THR A 27 13.98 -8.34 -10.64
CA THR A 27 13.56 -8.24 -9.24
C THR A 27 12.05 -8.16 -9.12
N SER A 28 11.54 -8.47 -7.93
CA SER A 28 10.15 -8.25 -7.60
C SER A 28 9.86 -6.79 -7.30
N LEU A 29 8.74 -6.31 -7.83
CA LEU A 29 8.17 -5.00 -7.54
C LEU A 29 6.84 -5.17 -6.81
N LEU A 30 6.66 -4.35 -5.77
CA LEU A 30 5.42 -4.24 -5.01
C LEU A 30 4.59 -3.09 -5.55
N TYR A 31 3.30 -3.31 -5.72
CA TYR A 31 2.35 -2.30 -6.15
C TYR A 31 1.02 -2.47 -5.44
N VAL A 32 0.19 -1.42 -5.48
CA VAL A 32 -1.17 -1.46 -4.92
C VAL A 32 -2.14 -1.53 -6.06
N ASP A 33 -3.01 -2.53 -6.02
CA ASP A 33 -4.05 -2.71 -7.03
C ASP A 33 -5.28 -1.85 -6.68
N TYR A 34 -5.45 -0.77 -7.44
CA TYR A 34 -6.61 0.13 -7.40
C TYR A 34 -7.63 -0.18 -8.52
N GLY A 35 -7.37 -1.18 -9.38
CA GLY A 35 -8.11 -1.39 -10.62
C GLY A 35 -7.82 -0.35 -11.71
N ASP A 36 -6.68 0.35 -11.64
CA ASP A 36 -6.20 1.31 -12.64
C ASP A 36 -4.80 0.90 -13.11
N ASP A 37 -4.53 1.06 -14.41
CA ASP A 37 -3.31 0.63 -15.10
C ASP A 37 -2.06 1.46 -14.71
N ARG A 38 -2.23 2.54 -13.93
CA ARG A 38 -1.14 3.47 -13.54
C ARG A 38 -0.74 3.36 -12.07
N CYS A 39 -0.64 2.15 -11.55
CA CYS A 39 -0.18 1.94 -10.18
C CYS A 39 1.33 2.20 -10.04
N ALA A 40 1.73 2.86 -8.96
CA ALA A 40 3.14 3.09 -8.64
C ALA A 40 3.77 1.82 -8.04
N GLU A 41 5.00 1.54 -8.43
CA GLU A 41 5.69 0.29 -8.14
C GLU A 41 7.00 0.52 -7.37
N PHE A 42 7.32 -0.38 -6.46
CA PHE A 42 8.42 -0.19 -5.50
C PHE A 42 9.15 -1.49 -5.22
N MET A 43 10.48 -1.47 -5.25
CA MET A 43 11.31 -2.63 -4.86
C MET A 43 11.26 -2.95 -3.36
N ARG A 44 10.87 -1.98 -2.52
CA ARG A 44 10.87 -2.11 -1.07
C ARG A 44 9.55 -1.67 -0.48
N LEU A 45 9.06 -2.47 0.47
CA LEU A 45 7.82 -2.16 1.15
C LEU A 45 7.85 -0.81 1.87
N GLY A 46 8.98 -0.45 2.50
CA GLY A 46 9.11 0.85 3.16
C GLY A 46 8.94 2.04 2.21
N ALA A 47 9.39 1.92 0.96
CA ALA A 47 9.23 2.97 -0.05
C ALA A 47 7.76 3.09 -0.49
N LEU A 48 7.07 1.95 -0.66
CA LEU A 48 5.63 1.91 -0.95
C LEU A 48 4.83 2.58 0.17
N ILE A 49 5.07 2.19 1.43
CA ILE A 49 4.39 2.79 2.60
C ILE A 49 4.66 4.29 2.64
N LYS A 50 5.90 4.73 2.49
CA LYS A 50 6.27 6.16 2.50
C LYS A 50 5.51 6.93 1.42
N TYR A 51 5.48 6.42 0.18
CA TYR A 51 4.78 7.04 -0.94
C TYR A 51 3.29 7.25 -0.64
N TYR A 52 2.61 6.21 -0.15
CA TYR A 52 1.19 6.30 0.17
C TYR A 52 0.93 7.10 1.45
N CYS A 53 1.83 7.16 2.42
CA CYS A 53 1.69 8.08 3.54
C CYS A 53 1.78 9.55 3.08
N GLU A 54 2.80 9.89 2.29
CA GLU A 54 3.11 11.28 1.90
C GLU A 54 2.15 11.84 0.84
N ARG A 55 1.84 11.07 -0.22
CA ARG A 55 0.98 11.55 -1.31
C ARG A 55 -0.49 11.59 -0.94
N VAL A 56 -0.90 10.72 -0.04
CA VAL A 56 -2.30 10.65 0.36
C VAL A 56 -2.63 11.74 1.39
N HIS A 57 -1.66 12.15 2.23
CA HIS A 57 -1.80 13.29 3.14
C HIS A 57 -2.01 14.66 2.45
N THR A 58 -1.53 14.83 1.21
CA THR A 58 -1.59 16.14 0.53
C THR A 58 -2.90 16.42 -0.23
N LYS A 59 -3.85 15.46 -0.29
CA LYS A 59 -5.20 15.71 -0.83
C LYS A 59 -6.35 15.39 0.12
N THR A 60 -6.13 14.59 1.16
CA THR A 60 -7.13 14.39 2.23
C THR A 60 -6.40 13.91 3.48
N LYS A 61 -6.63 14.52 4.64
CA LYS A 61 -6.10 14.02 5.92
C LYS A 61 -6.48 12.55 6.09
N LEU A 62 -5.52 11.65 5.96
CA LEU A 62 -5.75 10.21 6.05
C LEU A 62 -4.95 9.64 7.20
N ASN A 63 -5.70 9.29 8.24
CA ASN A 63 -5.20 8.52 9.36
C ASN A 63 -4.93 7.09 8.88
N PHE A 64 -3.74 6.86 8.33
CA PHE A 64 -3.18 5.51 8.19
C PHE A 64 -2.83 5.02 9.58
N SER A 65 -3.79 4.38 10.26
CA SER A 65 -3.44 3.42 11.30
C SER A 65 -2.79 2.25 10.57
N THR A 66 -1.46 2.28 10.46
CA THR A 66 -0.67 1.09 10.15
C THR A 66 -0.97 0.10 11.26
N TYR A 67 -2.00 -0.72 11.11
CA TYR A 67 -2.11 -1.96 11.84
C TYR A 67 -0.98 -2.83 11.30
N ALA A 68 0.20 -2.60 11.87
CA ALA A 68 1.16 -3.64 12.08
C ALA A 68 0.44 -4.72 12.89
N SER A 69 -0.32 -5.59 12.21
CA SER A 69 -0.48 -6.98 12.64
C SER A 69 0.86 -7.69 12.39
N LEU A 70 1.87 -7.19 13.10
CA LEU A 70 3.04 -7.92 13.58
C LEU A 70 2.68 -8.69 14.86
N HIS A 71 1.40 -8.72 15.25
CA HIS A 71 0.88 -9.60 16.28
C HIS A 71 -0.08 -10.62 15.66
N SER A 72 0.21 -11.90 15.92
CA SER A 72 -0.66 -13.08 15.80
C SER A 72 -0.50 -14.01 14.59
N TYR A 73 0.72 -14.19 14.07
CA TYR A 73 1.14 -15.54 13.65
C TYR A 73 2.12 -16.10 14.69
N SER A 74 1.60 -16.30 15.89
CA SER A 74 2.06 -17.37 16.78
C SER A 74 0.98 -18.43 16.73
N GLN A 75 1.20 -19.46 15.93
CA GLN A 75 0.73 -20.80 16.24
C GLN A 75 1.97 -21.66 16.47
#